data_AF-M6V774-F1
#
_entry.id   AF-M6V774-F1
#
_cell.length_a   1.000
_cell.length_b   1.000
_cell.length_c   1.000
_cell.angle_alpha   90.00
_cell.angle_beta   90.00
_cell.angle_gamma   90.00
#
_symmetry.space_group_name_H-M   'P 1'
#
loop_
_entity.id
_entity.type
_entity.pdbx_description
1 polymer ?
#
loop_
_entity_poly.entity_id
_entity_poly.type
_entity_poly.pdbx_seq_one_letter_code
_entity_poly.pdbx_strand_id
1 'polypeptide(L)'
;MENNWINNNNFGIYTSDAWLDLGGGTTGSAGRNWLYCNTMYDIVVHPSLIENNWLSDLYANNNTWDHKPPTVEISNYTVSTDIHNHNSLVNVHADDSYLVAPSLCIPY
;
A
#
# COMPACT_ATOMS: atom_id res chain seq x y z
N MET A 1 -18.92 6.31 2.34
CA MET A 1 -17.91 5.90 3.34
C MET A 1 -17.11 4.78 2.70
N GLU A 2 -15.81 4.80 2.91
CA GLU A 2 -14.87 3.79 2.46
C GLU A 2 -14.07 3.41 3.70
N ASN A 3 -14.05 2.10 4.02
CA ASN A 3 -13.56 1.51 5.27
C ASN A 3 -13.29 0.01 5.02
N ASN A 4 -12.53 -0.30 3.97
CA ASN A 4 -12.26 -1.70 3.62
C ASN A 4 -11.19 -2.28 4.55
N TRP A 5 -11.30 -3.57 4.86
CA TRP A 5 -10.32 -4.30 5.69
C TRP A 5 -9.63 -5.34 4.83
N ILE A 6 -8.30 -5.25 4.74
CA ILE A 6 -7.45 -6.08 3.90
C ILE A 6 -6.39 -6.70 4.80
N ASN A 7 -6.63 -7.92 5.25
CA ASN A 7 -5.82 -8.56 6.27
C ASN A 7 -5.73 -10.09 6.13
N ASN A 8 -4.73 -10.68 6.79
CA ASN A 8 -4.48 -12.13 6.85
C ASN A 8 -4.22 -12.79 5.49
N ASN A 9 -3.60 -12.07 4.55
CA ASN A 9 -3.13 -12.63 3.29
C ASN A 9 -1.60 -12.76 3.27
N ASN A 10 -1.05 -13.41 2.24
CA ASN A 10 0.39 -13.28 1.97
C ASN A 10 0.72 -11.87 1.50
N PHE A 11 -0.03 -11.41 0.50
CA PHE A 11 -0.06 -10.04 0.00
C PHE A 11 -1.50 -9.52 0.12
N GLY A 12 -1.70 -8.35 0.71
CA GLY A 12 -3.05 -7.75 0.81
C GLY A 12 -3.58 -7.34 -0.56
N ILE A 13 -2.82 -6.50 -1.27
CA ILE A 13 -3.09 -6.08 -2.65
C ILE A 13 -1.84 -6.37 -3.49
N TYR A 14 -2.04 -6.95 -4.67
CA TYR A 14 -0.99 -7.09 -5.68
C TYR A 14 -1.48 -6.44 -6.97
N THR A 15 -0.81 -5.39 -7.44
CA THR A 15 -1.33 -4.57 -8.53
C THR A 15 -0.26 -3.93 -9.40
N SER A 16 -0.65 -3.65 -10.64
CA SER A 16 0.03 -2.72 -11.56
C SER A 16 -0.95 -1.67 -12.11
N ASP A 17 -2.12 -1.52 -11.49
CA ASP A 17 -3.17 -0.63 -11.94
C ASP A 17 -2.88 0.80 -11.49
N ALA A 18 -2.59 1.68 -12.46
CA ALA A 18 -2.36 3.11 -12.23
C ALA A 18 -3.62 3.87 -11.79
N TRP A 19 -4.79 3.25 -11.81
CA TRP A 19 -6.06 3.83 -11.39
C TRP A 19 -6.45 3.42 -9.97
N LEU A 20 -5.67 2.56 -9.31
CA LEU A 20 -5.90 2.22 -7.91
C LEU A 20 -5.74 3.47 -7.06
N ASP A 21 -6.83 3.85 -6.41
CA ASP A 21 -6.88 4.93 -5.44
C ASP A 21 -7.39 4.34 -4.14
N LEU A 22 -6.52 4.34 -3.14
CA LEU A 22 -6.84 4.01 -1.76
C LEU A 22 -6.86 5.28 -0.90
N GLY A 23 -6.77 6.48 -1.50
CA GLY A 23 -6.88 7.74 -0.82
C GLY A 23 -6.08 8.86 -1.48
N GLY A 24 -6.76 9.96 -1.81
CA GLY A 24 -6.13 11.19 -2.30
C GLY A 24 -5.85 11.23 -3.80
N GLY A 25 -6.21 10.18 -4.54
CA GLY A 25 -6.12 10.12 -5.99
C GLY A 25 -7.33 10.71 -6.71
N THR A 26 -7.34 10.55 -8.03
CA THR A 26 -8.33 11.17 -8.93
C THR A 26 -9.62 10.37 -9.08
N THR A 27 -9.67 9.11 -8.64
CA THR A 27 -10.89 8.30 -8.70
C THR A 27 -11.80 8.53 -7.49
N GLY A 28 -11.30 9.26 -6.48
CA GLY A 28 -12.09 9.85 -5.42
C GLY A 28 -12.17 9.00 -4.16
N SER A 29 -11.22 8.07 -3.98
CA SER A 29 -11.11 7.34 -2.72
C SER A 29 -10.82 8.32 -1.59
N ALA A 30 -11.57 8.19 -0.51
CA ALA A 30 -11.36 9.02 0.68
C ALA A 30 -10.33 8.40 1.64
N GLY A 31 -9.78 7.24 1.30
CA GLY A 31 -8.99 6.38 2.17
C GLY A 31 -9.80 5.84 3.34
N ARG A 32 -9.13 5.69 4.49
CA ARG A 32 -9.61 5.01 5.71
C ARG A 32 -9.75 3.50 5.58
N ASN A 33 -9.00 2.91 4.65
CA ASN A 33 -8.83 1.47 4.59
C ASN A 33 -7.89 1.01 5.71
N TRP A 34 -8.08 -0.24 6.13
CA TRP A 34 -7.27 -0.92 7.12
C TRP A 34 -6.50 -2.00 6.39
N LEU A 35 -5.19 -1.80 6.22
CA LEU A 35 -4.29 -2.79 5.65
C LEU A 35 -3.35 -3.23 6.76
N TYR A 36 -3.48 -4.48 7.16
CA TYR A 36 -2.80 -4.97 8.36
C TYR A 36 -2.69 -6.49 8.34
N CYS A 37 -1.67 -7.04 9.00
CA CYS A 37 -1.53 -8.48 9.18
C CYS A 37 -1.42 -9.29 7.88
N ASN A 38 -0.96 -8.66 6.81
CA ASN A 38 -0.55 -9.40 5.63
C ASN A 38 0.89 -9.87 5.87
N THR A 39 1.12 -11.17 5.75
CA THR A 39 2.35 -11.82 6.28
C THR A 39 3.64 -11.35 5.60
N MET A 40 3.55 -10.84 4.37
CA MET A 40 4.69 -10.33 3.63
C MET A 40 4.54 -8.83 3.34
N TYR A 41 3.46 -8.44 2.65
CA TYR A 41 3.18 -7.02 2.38
C TYR A 41 1.69 -6.69 2.41
N ASP A 42 1.35 -5.48 2.84
CA ASP A 42 0.01 -4.95 2.66
C ASP A 42 -0.27 -4.66 1.18
N ILE A 43 0.69 -4.04 0.48
CA ILE A 43 0.59 -3.76 -0.95
C ILE A 43 1.90 -4.13 -1.66
N VAL A 44 1.75 -4.85 -2.77
CA VAL A 44 2.78 -5.00 -3.80
C VAL A 44 2.34 -4.20 -5.01
N VAL A 45 3.15 -3.19 -5.36
CA VAL A 45 2.87 -2.32 -6.52
C VAL A 45 3.99 -2.44 -7.54
N HIS A 46 3.59 -2.75 -8.77
CA HIS A 46 4.44 -2.73 -9.95
C HIS A 46 4.15 -1.47 -10.78
N PRO A 47 5.14 -0.92 -11.49
CA PRO A 47 4.88 0.14 -12.43
C PRO A 47 3.89 -0.31 -13.50
N SER A 48 2.86 0.49 -13.72
CA SER A 48 2.09 0.42 -14.96
C SER A 48 2.98 0.92 -16.10
N LEU A 49 2.93 0.25 -17.26
CA LEU A 49 3.58 0.75 -18.47
C LEU A 49 2.84 2.01 -18.94
N ILE A 50 3.17 3.16 -18.35
CA ILE A 50 2.69 4.44 -18.85
C ILE A 50 3.64 4.88 -19.96
N GLU A 51 3.10 5.10 -21.15
CA GLU A 51 3.85 5.69 -22.27
C GLU A 51 4.48 7.01 -21.82
N ASN A 52 5.75 7.26 -22.16
CA ASN A 52 6.53 8.50 -21.91
C ASN A 52 7.39 8.60 -20.63
N ASN A 53 7.97 7.51 -20.11
CA ASN A 53 8.98 7.54 -19.02
C ASN A 53 8.49 8.19 -17.70
N TRP A 54 7.19 8.23 -17.44
CA TRP A 54 6.63 8.68 -16.16
C TRP A 54 6.41 7.50 -15.22
N LEU A 55 6.74 7.69 -13.94
CA LEU A 55 6.40 6.74 -12.89
C LEU A 55 4.89 6.83 -12.65
N SER A 56 4.21 5.69 -12.55
CA SER A 56 2.81 5.65 -12.12
C SER A 56 2.69 6.07 -10.66
N ASP A 57 1.58 6.70 -10.28
CA ASP A 57 1.27 7.01 -8.89
C ASP A 57 0.53 5.83 -8.23
N LEU A 58 0.86 5.57 -6.96
CA LEU A 58 0.02 4.84 -6.02
C LEU A 58 -0.53 5.84 -5.02
N TYR A 59 -1.85 6.07 -5.05
CA TYR A 59 -2.53 6.93 -4.08
C TYR A 59 -3.05 6.08 -2.93
N ALA A 60 -2.52 6.26 -1.74
CA ALA A 60 -2.85 5.50 -0.54
C ALA A 60 -2.81 6.37 0.74
N ASN A 61 -3.13 7.66 0.61
CA ASN A 61 -3.20 8.57 1.74
C ASN A 61 -4.33 8.18 2.71
N ASN A 62 -4.21 8.62 3.96
CA ASN A 62 -5.28 8.52 4.96
C ASN A 62 -5.73 7.08 5.27
N ASN A 63 -4.82 6.11 5.18
CA ASN A 63 -5.09 4.71 5.53
C ASN A 63 -4.48 4.34 6.90
N THR A 64 -4.91 3.20 7.43
CA THR A 64 -4.37 2.60 8.66
C THR A 64 -3.52 1.39 8.26
N TRP A 65 -2.26 1.39 8.71
CA TRP A 65 -1.21 0.44 8.33
C TRP A 65 -0.61 -0.25 9.54
N ASP A 66 0.15 -1.33 9.33
CA ASP A 66 0.92 -1.97 10.40
C ASP A 66 2.02 -1.05 10.98
N HIS A 67 2.49 -0.05 10.22
CA HIS A 67 3.47 0.95 10.68
C HIS A 67 3.05 2.41 10.46
N LYS A 68 3.64 3.33 11.24
CA LYS A 68 3.48 4.79 11.07
C LYS A 68 4.83 5.52 11.16
N PRO A 69 5.29 6.20 10.09
CA PRO A 69 4.72 6.18 8.73
C PRO A 69 4.77 4.77 8.13
N PRO A 70 3.96 4.46 7.10
CA PRO A 70 4.06 3.18 6.41
C PRO A 70 5.48 2.99 5.87
N THR A 71 5.99 1.77 6.01
CA THR A 71 7.28 1.34 5.51
C THR A 71 7.17 0.98 4.04
N VAL A 72 8.12 1.49 3.26
CA VAL A 72 8.22 1.23 1.82
C VAL A 72 9.56 0.56 1.55
N GLU A 73 9.53 -0.58 0.87
CA GLU A 73 10.74 -1.30 0.44
C GLU A 73 10.74 -1.49 -1.08
N ILE A 74 11.93 -1.66 -1.66
CA ILE A 74 12.18 -1.58 -3.11
C ILE A 74 12.73 -2.89 -3.69
N SER A 75 13.43 -3.70 -2.90
CA SER A 75 14.39 -4.67 -3.39
C SER A 75 14.30 -6.05 -2.75
N ASN A 76 13.63 -6.22 -1.61
CA ASN A 76 13.81 -7.43 -0.81
C ASN A 76 12.51 -8.02 -0.25
N TYR A 77 12.09 -9.10 -0.92
CA TYR A 77 11.10 -10.09 -0.49
C TYR A 77 11.33 -10.74 0.89
N THR A 78 12.42 -10.46 1.60
CA THR A 78 12.67 -11.07 2.91
C THR A 78 12.30 -10.21 4.12
N VAL A 79 11.76 -9.01 3.94
CA VAL A 79 11.35 -8.14 5.05
C VAL A 79 9.84 -7.89 4.96
N SER A 80 9.12 -8.10 6.07
CA SER A 80 7.73 -7.68 6.17
C SER A 80 7.66 -6.16 6.27
N THR A 81 6.97 -5.54 5.32
CA THR A 81 6.78 -4.08 5.24
C THR A 81 5.38 -3.77 4.73
N ASP A 82 4.90 -2.55 4.89
CA ASP A 82 3.56 -2.18 4.42
C ASP A 82 3.52 -2.19 2.88
N ILE A 83 4.50 -1.57 2.20
CA ILE A 83 4.47 -1.42 0.72
C ILE A 83 5.76 -1.94 0.08
N HIS A 84 5.63 -2.87 -0.88
CA HIS A 84 6.68 -3.21 -1.84
C HIS A 84 6.52 -2.39 -3.12
N ASN A 85 7.40 -1.40 -3.33
CA ASN A 85 7.48 -0.57 -4.52
C ASN A 85 8.52 -1.13 -5.49
N HIS A 86 8.06 -1.96 -6.41
CA HIS A 86 8.94 -2.74 -7.28
C HIS A 86 9.92 -1.84 -8.06
N ASN A 87 11.22 -1.99 -7.79
CA ASN A 87 12.32 -1.21 -8.38
C ASN A 87 12.22 0.31 -8.19
N SER A 88 11.41 0.80 -7.25
CA SER A 88 11.16 2.23 -7.03
C SER A 88 10.58 2.93 -8.27
N LEU A 89 9.80 2.20 -9.07
CA LEU A 89 9.22 2.69 -10.33
C LEU A 89 7.78 3.23 -10.17
N VAL A 90 7.34 3.43 -8.93
CA VAL A 90 6.03 4.00 -8.59
C VAL A 90 6.22 5.16 -7.63
N ASN A 91 5.54 6.28 -7.86
CA ASN A 91 5.45 7.37 -6.89
C ASN A 91 4.42 6.98 -5.83
N VAL A 92 4.85 6.81 -4.58
CA VAL A 92 3.96 6.39 -3.48
C VAL A 92 3.51 7.60 -2.69
N HIS A 93 2.19 7.81 -2.63
CA HIS A 93 1.54 8.82 -1.78
C HIS A 93 0.83 8.09 -0.64
N ALA A 94 1.36 8.16 0.58
CA ALA A 94 0.79 7.45 1.74
C ALA A 94 0.70 8.33 3.00
N ASP A 95 0.57 9.64 2.78
CA ASP A 95 0.52 10.67 3.80
C ASP A 95 -0.77 10.63 4.62
N ASP A 96 -0.83 11.42 5.70
CA ASP A 96 -2.00 11.55 6.58
C ASP A 96 -2.52 10.24 7.19
N SER A 97 -1.67 9.21 7.23
CA SER A 97 -1.93 7.95 7.92
C SER A 97 -1.70 8.14 9.43
N TYR A 98 -2.77 8.44 10.18
CA TYR A 98 -2.65 8.87 11.59
C TYR A 98 -2.79 7.74 12.62
N LEU A 99 -3.29 6.56 12.24
CA LEU A 99 -3.41 5.39 13.11
C LEU A 99 -2.51 4.25 12.64
N VAL A 100 -1.96 3.54 13.61
CA VAL A 100 -1.35 2.22 13.39
C VAL A 100 -2.45 1.18 13.63
N ALA A 101 -2.55 0.19 12.77
CA ALA A 101 -3.44 -0.94 12.96
C ALA A 101 -3.11 -1.64 14.28
N PRO A 102 -4.10 -2.10 15.05
CA PRO A 102 -3.85 -2.79 16.30
C PRO A 102 -3.06 -4.07 16.03
N SER A 103 -1.78 -4.07 16.43
CA SER A 103 -0.89 -5.22 16.24
C SER A 103 -1.22 -6.32 17.25
N LEU A 104 -1.49 -7.53 16.73
CA LEU A 104 -1.19 -8.84 17.33
C LEU A 104 -1.40 -9.94 16.27
N CYS A 105 -0.84 -9.74 15.08
CA CYS A 105 -0.76 -10.82 14.11
C CYS A 105 0.50 -11.60 14.41
N ILE A 106 0.30 -12.67 15.17
CA ILE A 106 1.31 -13.65 15.46
C ILE A 106 1.47 -14.44 14.15
N PRO A 107 2.59 -14.30 13.40
CA PRO A 107 2.84 -15.21 12.30
C PRO A 107 2.85 -16.65 12.86
N TYR A 108 2.06 -17.53 12.25
CA TYR A 108 2.08 -18.96 12.56
C TYR A 108 3.39 -19.60 12.12
#